data_AF-A0A177PD81-F1
#
_entry.id   AF-A0A177PD81-F1
#
_cell.length_a   1.000
_cell.length_b   1.000
_cell.length_c   1.000
_cell.angle_alpha   90.00
_cell.angle_beta   90.00
_cell.angle_gamma   90.00
#
_symmetry.space_group_name_H-M   'P 1'
#
loop_
_entity.id
_entity.type
_entity.pdbx_description
1 polymer ?
#
loop_
_entity_poly.entity_id
_entity_poly.type
_entity_poly.pdbx_seq_one_letter_code
_entity_poly.pdbx_strand_id
1 'polypeptide(L)'
;MAFEQGERILLDDEGETARVLRSEMQDWRRRHSVWAGSAGGIFPNIWFRRQSDLMEISYDPGPTVGSPAGLEFQFNRGAALIDVGVVASAMSEWLQWGRNVAESRRHFNFIPVPSAGMEEEQEAENWFMGKHLSRLLRTSHKTSSQEMQFGVLHPLSPEVAMFGTLTPNLSEEDATILLLELDAARTNRPEPSLLSELSENRAPPSRDAAWEEGYELALETHERIGGSVASTRSVDIDKIINTLGVNLRYVSVKDQSLRGVAIAGPGFTPTVIVNQFAKWNKTKQGLRFTIAHELAHILSDRGSARTITHSSTPWAPETIERRANAFAAMFLMPYRLVDAALHVVGPIKDVDSLTRVARRLECGKSAVLEHLQNIDRIDRTIFFRMKAELARP
;
A
#
# COMPACT_ATOMS: atom_id res chain seq x y z
N MET A 1 1.49 -14.20 -41.32
CA MET A 1 0.44 -13.18 -41.52
C MET A 1 -0.24 -12.94 -40.17
N ALA A 2 -0.25 -11.68 -39.73
CA ALA A 2 -0.91 -11.12 -38.54
C ALA A 2 -0.35 -11.50 -37.15
N PHE A 3 0.69 -10.77 -36.72
CA PHE A 3 0.81 -10.18 -35.37
C PHE A 3 1.88 -9.06 -35.45
N GLU A 4 1.54 -7.97 -36.15
CA GLU A 4 2.29 -6.71 -36.17
C GLU A 4 1.30 -5.55 -36.11
N GLN A 5 0.80 -5.23 -34.92
CA GLN A 5 0.28 -3.90 -34.57
C GLN A 5 0.51 -3.70 -33.06
N GLY A 6 1.77 -3.50 -32.69
CA GLY A 6 2.11 -2.83 -31.44
C GLY A 6 2.09 -1.33 -31.69
N GLU A 7 1.23 -0.63 -30.97
CA GLU A 7 1.13 0.83 -30.97
C GLU A 7 2.52 1.46 -30.83
N ARG A 8 2.97 2.10 -31.90
CA ARG A 8 4.01 3.14 -31.83
C ARG A 8 3.39 4.31 -31.07
N ILE A 9 3.59 4.33 -29.75
CA ILE A 9 3.49 5.57 -28.98
C ILE A 9 4.53 6.52 -29.58
N LEU A 10 4.04 7.60 -30.18
CA LEU A 10 4.82 8.73 -30.65
C LEU A 10 5.52 9.35 -29.44
N LEU A 11 6.77 8.97 -29.22
CA LEU A 11 7.70 9.59 -28.28
C LEU A 11 8.30 10.84 -28.92
N ASP A 12 7.47 11.86 -29.13
CA ASP A 12 7.93 13.20 -29.54
C ASP A 12 7.50 14.22 -28.47
N ASP A 13 7.89 13.98 -27.22
CA ASP A 13 8.22 15.02 -26.22
C ASP A 13 8.92 14.34 -25.02
N GLU A 14 10.20 13.99 -25.18
CA GLU A 14 11.00 13.43 -24.07
C GLU A 14 11.37 14.55 -23.08
N GLY A 15 10.40 14.97 -22.27
CA GLY A 15 10.59 15.95 -21.21
C GLY A 15 11.59 15.52 -20.13
N GLU A 16 12.03 16.50 -19.33
CA GLU A 16 12.93 16.36 -18.17
C GLU A 16 12.60 15.12 -17.32
N THR A 17 11.31 14.84 -17.10
CA THR A 17 10.81 13.70 -16.33
C THR A 17 11.21 12.35 -16.93
N ALA A 18 11.17 12.19 -18.25
CA ALA A 18 11.57 10.95 -18.93
C ALA A 18 13.09 10.73 -18.89
N ARG A 19 13.88 11.81 -18.79
CA ARG A 19 15.34 11.73 -18.57
C ARG A 19 15.66 11.34 -17.13
N VAL A 20 15.03 11.97 -16.15
CA VAL A 20 15.19 11.64 -14.72
C VAL A 20 14.82 10.17 -14.47
N LEU A 21 13.66 9.72 -14.95
CA LEU A 21 13.23 8.33 -14.82
C LEU A 21 14.20 7.35 -15.50
N ARG A 22 14.75 7.69 -16.67
CA ARG A 22 15.76 6.84 -17.32
C ARG A 22 17.07 6.79 -16.56
N SER A 23 17.53 7.91 -15.99
CA SER A 23 18.74 7.96 -15.18
C SER A 23 18.58 7.13 -13.90
N GLU A 24 17.48 7.29 -13.18
CA GLU A 24 17.18 6.52 -11.96
C GLU A 24 17.05 5.03 -12.27
N MET A 25 16.42 4.67 -13.40
CA MET A 25 16.30 3.28 -13.83
C MET A 25 17.66 2.69 -14.25
N GLN A 26 18.54 3.46 -14.87
CA GLN A 26 19.90 3.02 -15.20
C GLN A 26 20.75 2.81 -13.95
N ASP A 27 20.69 3.73 -12.98
CA ASP A 27 21.41 3.61 -11.71
C ASP A 27 20.88 2.45 -10.87
N TRP A 28 19.57 2.22 -10.89
CA TRP A 28 18.97 1.03 -10.28
C TRP A 28 19.48 -0.25 -10.94
N ARG A 29 19.47 -0.35 -12.28
CA ARG A 29 19.96 -1.51 -13.03
C ARG A 29 21.44 -1.80 -12.77
N ARG A 30 22.26 -0.75 -12.61
CA ARG A 30 23.68 -0.88 -12.26
C ARG A 30 23.88 -1.48 -10.87
N ARG A 31 23.07 -1.12 -9.88
CA ARG A 31 23.18 -1.64 -8.51
C ARG A 31 22.60 -3.04 -8.31
N HIS A 32 21.63 -3.43 -9.15
CA HIS A 32 20.82 -4.63 -8.94
C HIS A 32 20.94 -5.66 -10.07
N SER A 33 21.88 -5.47 -11.00
CA SER A 33 22.25 -6.52 -11.96
C SER A 33 23.34 -7.40 -11.36
N VAL A 34 23.21 -8.72 -11.51
CA VAL A 34 24.26 -9.68 -11.16
C VAL A 34 25.57 -9.37 -11.91
N TRP A 35 25.45 -8.74 -13.09
CA TRP A 35 26.55 -8.27 -13.93
C TRP A 35 27.51 -7.32 -13.22
N ALA A 36 27.02 -6.44 -12.33
CA ALA A 36 27.88 -5.52 -11.59
C ALA A 36 28.88 -6.23 -10.66
N GLY A 37 28.62 -7.51 -10.34
CA GLY A 37 29.53 -8.35 -9.56
C GLY A 37 30.55 -9.14 -10.39
N SER A 38 30.43 -9.21 -11.73
CA SER A 38 31.34 -9.99 -12.58
C SER A 38 32.08 -9.12 -13.59
N ALA A 39 33.23 -8.56 -13.20
CA ALA A 39 34.13 -7.96 -14.17
C ALA A 39 34.66 -9.05 -15.13
N GLY A 40 34.18 -9.03 -16.38
CA GLY A 40 34.61 -9.97 -17.44
C GLY A 40 33.86 -11.32 -17.48
N GLY A 41 32.75 -11.47 -16.75
CA GLY A 41 31.92 -12.68 -16.80
C GLY A 41 31.05 -12.76 -18.07
N ILE A 42 30.88 -13.97 -18.59
CA ILE A 42 29.96 -14.28 -19.71
C ILE A 42 28.61 -14.70 -19.12
N PHE A 43 27.89 -13.76 -18.51
CA PHE A 43 26.57 -14.01 -17.94
C PHE A 43 25.55 -13.08 -18.58
N PRO A 44 24.29 -13.53 -18.77
CA PRO A 44 23.24 -12.64 -19.23
C PRO A 44 23.00 -11.59 -18.14
N ASN A 45 22.51 -10.41 -18.53
CA ASN A 45 22.02 -9.47 -17.55
C ASN A 45 20.79 -10.09 -16.90
N ILE A 46 20.82 -10.27 -15.58
CA ILE A 46 19.66 -10.72 -14.80
C ILE A 46 19.29 -9.58 -13.86
N TRP A 47 18.02 -9.23 -13.87
CA TRP A 47 17.41 -8.23 -13.00
C TRP A 47 16.31 -8.87 -12.18
N PHE A 48 16.25 -8.47 -10.92
CA PHE A 48 15.22 -8.85 -9.99
C PHE A 48 14.39 -7.61 -9.67
N ARG A 49 13.10 -7.60 -10.03
CA ARG A 49 12.16 -6.55 -9.63
C ARG A 49 10.99 -7.15 -8.85
N ARG A 50 10.83 -6.77 -7.59
CA ARG A 50 9.75 -7.32 -6.77
C ARG A 50 8.44 -6.59 -7.06
N GLN A 51 7.36 -7.33 -7.25
CA GLN A 51 6.00 -6.86 -7.47
C GLN A 51 5.07 -7.56 -6.46
N SER A 52 4.83 -6.94 -5.30
CA SER A 52 4.11 -7.58 -4.18
C SER A 52 4.76 -8.91 -3.78
N ASP A 53 4.01 -10.02 -3.85
CA ASP A 53 4.47 -11.37 -3.50
C ASP A 53 5.08 -12.12 -4.69
N LEU A 54 5.21 -11.44 -5.83
CA LEU A 54 5.90 -11.95 -6.99
C LEU A 54 7.26 -11.25 -7.15
N MET A 55 8.21 -12.00 -7.66
CA MET A 55 9.51 -11.55 -8.08
C MET A 55 9.55 -11.66 -9.60
N GLU A 56 9.64 -10.53 -10.28
CA GLU A 56 9.99 -10.53 -11.70
C GLU A 56 11.48 -10.80 -11.83
N ILE A 57 11.83 -11.90 -12.49
CA ILE A 57 13.18 -12.20 -12.93
C ILE A 57 13.21 -11.95 -14.43
N SER A 58 13.88 -10.87 -14.81
CA SER A 58 14.05 -10.46 -16.21
C SER A 58 15.49 -10.68 -16.62
N TYR A 59 15.70 -11.12 -17.85
CA TYR A 59 17.04 -11.31 -18.40
C TYR A 59 17.17 -10.89 -19.86
N ASP A 60 18.37 -10.43 -20.22
CA ASP A 60 18.74 -9.98 -21.56
C ASP A 60 20.24 -10.26 -21.79
N PRO A 61 20.63 -10.93 -22.88
CA PRO A 61 22.01 -11.25 -23.23
C PRO A 61 22.82 -10.05 -23.75
N GLY A 62 22.42 -8.81 -23.41
CA GLY A 62 23.02 -7.58 -23.91
C GLY A 62 24.55 -7.66 -24.07
N PRO A 63 25.11 -7.18 -25.19
CA PRO A 63 26.45 -7.55 -25.65
C PRO A 63 27.50 -7.29 -24.57
N THR A 64 28.11 -8.35 -24.06
CA THR A 64 29.21 -8.26 -23.10
C THR A 64 30.48 -7.82 -23.83
N VAL A 65 31.07 -6.69 -23.42
CA VAL A 65 32.38 -6.25 -23.90
C VAL A 65 33.39 -7.37 -23.63
N GLY A 66 34.02 -7.90 -24.69
CA GLY A 66 34.95 -9.02 -24.59
C GLY A 66 34.34 -10.41 -24.75
N SER A 67 33.06 -10.53 -25.12
CA SER A 67 32.46 -11.83 -25.46
C SER A 67 33.16 -12.46 -26.66
N PRO A 68 33.45 -13.77 -26.65
CA PRO A 68 33.94 -14.48 -27.83
C PRO A 68 32.99 -14.33 -29.01
N ALA A 69 33.53 -14.21 -30.22
CA ALA A 69 32.73 -14.23 -31.44
C ALA A 69 31.95 -15.54 -31.55
N GLY A 70 30.65 -15.45 -31.82
CA GLY A 70 29.75 -16.62 -31.96
C GLY A 70 29.15 -17.14 -30.65
N LEU A 71 29.38 -16.46 -29.51
CA LEU A 71 28.63 -16.75 -28.30
C LEU A 71 27.19 -16.23 -28.46
N GLU A 72 26.23 -17.15 -28.43
CA GLU A 72 24.79 -16.84 -28.38
C GLU A 72 24.17 -17.54 -27.17
N PHE A 73 23.35 -16.80 -26.43
CA PHE A 73 22.52 -17.40 -25.39
C PHE A 73 21.33 -18.09 -26.04
N GLN A 74 20.97 -19.29 -25.57
CA GLN A 74 19.83 -20.05 -26.08
C GLN A 74 18.51 -19.26 -25.99
N PHE A 75 18.43 -18.30 -25.06
CA PHE A 75 17.29 -17.41 -24.88
C PHE A 75 17.72 -15.95 -24.99
N ASN A 76 17.12 -15.22 -25.93
CA ASN A 76 17.51 -13.85 -26.26
C ASN A 76 16.92 -12.77 -25.35
N ARG A 77 15.90 -13.10 -24.56
CA ARG A 77 15.31 -12.24 -23.52
C ARG A 77 14.18 -13.01 -22.87
N GLY A 78 13.88 -12.70 -21.62
CA GLY A 78 12.71 -13.25 -20.96
C GLY A 78 12.41 -12.52 -19.67
N ALA A 79 11.18 -12.69 -19.21
CA ALA A 79 10.73 -12.27 -17.91
C ALA A 79 9.83 -13.36 -17.33
N ALA A 80 10.02 -13.68 -16.06
CA ALA A 80 9.14 -14.59 -15.32
C ALA A 80 8.72 -13.91 -14.03
N LEU A 81 7.42 -13.99 -13.71
CA LEU A 81 6.91 -13.65 -12.37
C LEU A 81 6.86 -14.92 -11.56
N ILE A 82 7.60 -14.95 -10.45
CA ILE A 82 7.75 -16.13 -9.60
C ILE A 82 7.33 -15.74 -8.18
N ASP A 83 6.65 -16.62 -7.46
CA ASP A 83 6.38 -16.41 -6.04
C ASP A 83 7.66 -16.11 -5.26
N VAL A 84 7.61 -15.11 -4.40
CA VAL A 84 8.78 -14.63 -3.69
C VAL A 84 9.31 -15.62 -2.66
N GLY A 85 8.46 -16.46 -2.09
CA GLY A 85 8.86 -17.56 -1.22
C GLY A 85 9.73 -18.56 -1.97
N VAL A 86 9.36 -18.87 -3.21
CA VAL A 86 10.16 -19.74 -4.10
C VAL A 86 11.52 -19.12 -4.40
N VAL A 87 11.57 -17.84 -4.77
CA VAL A 87 12.84 -17.15 -5.04
C VAL A 87 13.70 -17.07 -3.78
N ALA A 88 13.12 -16.71 -2.64
CA ALA A 88 13.84 -16.62 -1.37
C ALA A 88 14.44 -17.96 -0.95
N SER A 89 13.70 -19.06 -1.12
CA SER A 89 14.18 -20.42 -0.85
C SER A 89 15.39 -20.74 -1.74
N ALA A 90 15.27 -20.52 -3.06
CA ALA A 90 16.35 -20.80 -4.01
C ALA A 90 17.61 -19.95 -3.73
N MET A 91 17.45 -18.67 -3.39
CA MET A 91 18.58 -17.81 -3.02
C MET A 91 19.22 -18.24 -1.70
N SER A 92 18.42 -18.67 -0.72
CA SER A 92 18.94 -19.19 0.55
C SER A 92 19.78 -20.45 0.33
N GLU A 93 19.27 -21.40 -0.46
CA GLU A 93 20.01 -22.61 -0.83
C GLU A 93 21.32 -22.28 -1.57
N TRP A 94 21.28 -21.32 -2.50
CA TRP A 94 22.48 -20.88 -3.23
C TRP A 94 23.53 -20.25 -2.31
N LEU A 95 23.11 -19.41 -1.36
CA LEU A 95 24.00 -18.81 -0.37
C LEU A 95 24.62 -19.88 0.55
N GLN A 96 23.82 -20.85 0.99
CA GLN A 96 24.32 -21.98 1.78
C GLN A 96 25.34 -22.82 1.00
N TRP A 97 25.05 -23.11 -0.27
CA TRP A 97 26.00 -23.77 -1.17
C TRP A 97 27.31 -22.98 -1.31
N GLY A 98 27.21 -21.66 -1.53
CA GLY A 98 28.38 -20.78 -1.63
C GLY A 98 29.26 -20.82 -0.38
N ARG A 99 28.64 -20.81 0.81
CA ARG A 99 29.35 -20.99 2.09
C ARG A 99 30.06 -22.34 2.17
N ASN A 100 29.35 -23.43 1.89
CA ASN A 100 29.90 -24.77 1.93
C ASN A 100 31.09 -24.94 0.96
N VAL A 101 30.99 -24.35 -0.24
CA VAL A 101 32.08 -24.36 -1.22
C VAL A 101 33.29 -23.54 -0.73
N ALA A 102 33.07 -22.35 -0.17
CA ALA A 102 34.14 -21.51 0.38
C ALA A 102 34.88 -22.21 1.53
N GLU A 103 34.14 -22.85 2.45
CA GLU A 103 34.71 -23.61 3.56
C GLU A 103 35.51 -24.83 3.10
N SER A 104 35.05 -25.52 2.05
CA SER A 104 35.75 -26.67 1.46
C SER A 104 37.02 -26.30 0.68
N ARG A 105 37.14 -25.05 0.21
CA ARG A 105 38.23 -24.58 -0.65
C ARG A 105 39.05 -23.47 0.02
N ARG A 106 39.87 -23.83 1.02
CA ARG A 106 40.84 -22.94 1.69
C ARG A 106 41.91 -22.26 0.79
N HIS A 107 41.88 -22.45 -0.53
CA HIS A 107 42.94 -22.00 -1.47
C HIS A 107 42.49 -21.00 -2.53
N PHE A 108 41.21 -20.61 -2.56
CA PHE A 108 40.80 -19.48 -3.38
C PHE A 108 40.77 -18.23 -2.53
N ASN A 109 41.50 -17.19 -2.95
CA ASN A 109 41.33 -15.82 -2.46
C ASN A 109 39.97 -15.28 -2.92
N PHE A 110 38.88 -15.87 -2.44
CA PHE A 110 37.62 -15.16 -2.41
C PHE A 110 37.78 -14.02 -1.40
N ILE A 111 37.23 -12.84 -1.73
CA ILE A 111 36.87 -11.87 -0.69
C ILE A 111 36.07 -12.68 0.33
N PRO A 112 36.49 -12.79 1.59
CA PRO A 112 35.82 -13.64 2.56
C PRO A 112 34.36 -13.23 2.58
N VAL A 113 33.48 -14.14 2.14
CA VAL A 113 32.07 -14.05 2.48
C VAL A 113 32.05 -14.37 3.97
N PRO A 114 31.66 -13.44 4.85
CA PRO A 114 31.68 -13.67 6.28
C PRO A 114 30.86 -14.93 6.58
N SER A 115 31.52 -15.89 7.24
CA SER A 115 30.90 -17.13 7.67
C SER A 115 29.98 -16.82 8.84
N ALA A 116 28.70 -16.56 8.56
CA ALA A 116 27.78 -16.09 9.58
C ALA A 116 27.56 -17.10 10.70
N GLY A 117 28.19 -16.85 11.84
CA GLY A 117 27.65 -17.25 13.13
C GLY A 117 26.36 -16.47 13.44
N MET A 118 25.58 -16.90 14.43
CA MET A 118 24.36 -16.22 14.88
C MET A 118 24.54 -14.72 15.17
N GLU A 119 25.75 -14.28 15.55
CA GLU A 119 26.08 -12.86 15.73
C GLU A 119 26.15 -12.07 14.40
N GLU A 120 26.56 -12.70 13.30
CA GLU A 120 26.63 -12.08 11.97
C GLU A 120 25.28 -12.09 11.23
N GLU A 121 24.42 -13.08 11.48
CA GLU A 121 23.03 -13.05 11.03
C GLU A 121 22.27 -11.89 11.70
N GLN A 122 22.58 -11.65 12.98
CA GLN A 122 22.11 -10.49 13.72
C GLN A 122 22.72 -9.17 13.20
N GLU A 123 24.00 -9.14 12.81
CA GLU A 123 24.56 -7.96 12.13
C GLU A 123 23.98 -7.74 10.73
N ALA A 124 23.69 -8.79 9.97
CA ALA A 124 23.07 -8.70 8.64
C ALA A 124 21.61 -8.21 8.75
N GLU A 125 20.83 -8.73 9.69
CA GLU A 125 19.50 -8.19 10.02
C GLU A 125 19.59 -6.73 10.48
N ASN A 126 20.52 -6.42 11.38
CA ASN A 126 20.74 -5.05 11.86
C ASN A 126 21.23 -4.11 10.76
N TRP A 127 21.94 -4.61 9.76
CA TRP A 127 22.43 -3.86 8.61
C TRP A 127 21.31 -3.61 7.61
N PHE A 128 20.44 -4.59 7.39
CA PHE A 128 19.33 -4.52 6.43
C PHE A 128 18.12 -3.77 6.98
N MET A 129 17.82 -3.92 8.27
CA MET A 129 16.62 -3.39 8.94
C MET A 129 16.91 -2.31 9.99
N GLY A 130 18.19 -2.09 10.35
CA GLY A 130 18.56 -1.24 11.49
C GLY A 130 18.57 -2.01 12.81
N LYS A 131 19.49 -1.63 13.73
CA LYS A 131 19.64 -2.25 15.07
C LYS A 131 18.37 -2.13 15.92
N HIS A 132 17.61 -1.06 15.73
CA HIS A 132 16.41 -0.80 16.51
C HIS A 132 15.24 -1.68 16.08
N LEU A 133 14.99 -1.77 14.77
CA LEU A 133 13.93 -2.58 14.18
C LEU A 133 14.12 -4.07 14.46
N SER A 134 15.35 -4.55 14.28
CA SER A 134 15.72 -5.95 14.54
C SER A 134 15.49 -6.33 16.00
N ARG A 135 15.76 -5.42 16.94
CA ARG A 135 15.48 -5.64 18.37
C ARG A 135 13.99 -5.73 18.64
N LEU A 136 13.19 -4.84 18.06
CA LEU A 136 11.73 -4.80 18.23
C LEU A 136 11.05 -6.07 17.72
N LEU A 137 11.39 -6.50 16.51
CA LEU A 137 10.88 -7.74 15.90
C LEU A 137 11.21 -8.96 16.76
N ARG A 138 12.39 -9.00 17.38
CA ARG A 138 12.78 -10.10 18.28
C ARG A 138 12.01 -10.11 19.60
N THR A 139 11.73 -8.94 20.18
CA THR A 139 10.85 -8.86 21.37
C THR A 139 9.42 -9.32 21.05
N SER A 140 8.91 -8.99 19.86
CA SER A 140 7.63 -9.50 19.36
C SER A 140 7.67 -11.04 19.23
N HIS A 141 8.72 -11.59 18.60
CA HIS A 141 8.86 -13.04 18.39
C HIS A 141 9.01 -13.86 19.68
N LYS A 142 9.67 -13.36 20.72
CA LYS A 142 9.79 -14.09 22.01
C LYS A 142 8.44 -14.34 22.69
N THR A 143 7.40 -13.60 22.32
CA THR A 143 6.05 -13.74 22.87
C THR A 143 5.20 -14.75 22.09
N SER A 144 5.66 -15.18 20.90
CA SER A 144 5.02 -16.17 20.03
C SER A 144 5.78 -17.49 20.09
N SER A 145 5.45 -18.34 21.05
CA SER A 145 6.08 -19.64 21.33
C SER A 145 5.77 -20.77 20.32
N GLN A 146 5.50 -20.44 19.06
CA GLN A 146 5.46 -21.43 17.98
C GLN A 146 6.80 -21.46 17.24
N GLU A 147 7.57 -22.53 17.46
CA GLU A 147 8.66 -22.95 16.57
C GLU A 147 8.09 -23.19 15.16
N MET A 148 8.22 -22.22 14.26
CA MET A 148 7.91 -22.38 12.84
C MET A 148 9.19 -22.56 12.03
N GLN A 149 9.25 -23.67 11.30
CA GLN A 149 10.36 -24.11 10.43
C GLN A 149 10.52 -23.31 9.12
N PHE A 150 9.89 -22.14 8.98
CA PHE A 150 9.99 -21.34 7.75
C PHE A 150 10.91 -20.14 7.98
N GLY A 151 11.82 -19.91 7.01
CA GLY A 151 12.88 -18.91 7.09
C GLY A 151 12.41 -17.53 7.54
N VAL A 152 13.32 -16.83 8.22
CA VAL A 152 13.21 -15.55 8.96
C VAL A 152 12.28 -14.48 8.34
N LEU A 153 11.99 -14.53 7.05
CA LEU A 153 11.16 -13.56 6.33
C LEU A 153 9.64 -13.78 6.48
N HIS A 154 9.16 -15.02 6.62
CA HIS A 154 7.72 -15.30 6.69
C HIS A 154 7.00 -14.72 7.94
N PRO A 155 7.58 -14.76 9.16
CA PRO A 155 6.93 -14.18 10.32
C PRO A 155 7.04 -12.63 10.40
N LEU A 156 7.82 -12.03 9.48
CA LEU A 156 7.89 -10.58 9.20
C LEU A 156 6.90 -10.14 8.12
N SER A 157 6.10 -11.06 7.59
CA SER A 157 5.12 -10.82 6.53
C SER A 157 3.69 -10.99 7.04
N PRO A 158 3.22 -10.16 7.99
CA PRO A 158 1.79 -10.16 8.26
C PRO A 158 1.07 -9.62 7.03
N GLU A 159 0.03 -10.34 6.63
CA GLU A 159 -0.82 -10.09 5.46
C GLU A 159 -1.58 -8.76 5.54
N VAL A 160 -1.37 -7.91 6.55
CA VAL A 160 -2.27 -6.76 6.74
C VAL A 160 -1.67 -5.50 7.31
N ALA A 161 -1.24 -4.63 6.41
CA ALA A 161 -1.34 -3.20 6.62
C ALA A 161 -1.59 -2.51 5.28
N MET A 162 -2.74 -1.86 5.12
CA MET A 162 -2.99 -1.02 3.95
C MET A 162 -2.82 0.43 4.33
N PHE A 163 -2.13 1.18 3.47
CA PHE A 163 -1.77 2.56 3.72
C PHE A 163 -2.56 3.40 2.74
N GLY A 164 -3.33 4.38 3.23
CA GLY A 164 -4.10 5.31 2.38
C GLY A 164 -3.22 6.28 1.57
N THR A 165 -1.98 5.89 1.24
CA THR A 165 -1.06 6.63 0.36
C THR A 165 -0.39 5.70 -0.63
N LEU A 166 -0.31 6.16 -1.88
CA LEU A 166 0.34 5.42 -2.95
C LEU A 166 1.81 5.15 -2.60
N THR A 167 2.60 6.10 -2.11
CA THR A 167 4.03 5.86 -1.79
C THR A 167 4.50 6.72 -0.62
N PRO A 168 4.25 6.32 0.64
CA PRO A 168 4.79 7.06 1.79
C PRO A 168 6.33 6.98 1.81
N ASN A 169 6.98 8.08 2.18
CA ASN A 169 8.42 8.12 2.41
C ASN A 169 8.65 8.03 3.92
N LEU A 170 8.59 6.80 4.44
CA LEU A 170 8.69 6.54 5.87
C LEU A 170 10.15 6.64 6.32
N SER A 171 10.41 7.46 7.34
CA SER A 171 11.69 7.40 8.05
C SER A 171 11.79 6.10 8.87
N GLU A 172 12.99 5.75 9.35
CA GLU A 172 13.18 4.61 10.25
C GLU A 172 12.34 4.74 11.52
N GLU A 173 12.18 5.97 12.06
CA GLU A 173 11.34 6.20 13.23
C GLU A 173 9.85 6.01 12.92
N ASP A 174 9.40 6.48 11.76
CA ASP A 174 8.02 6.31 11.29
C ASP A 174 7.67 4.83 11.09
N ALA A 175 8.57 4.07 10.44
CA ALA A 175 8.43 2.63 10.28
C ALA A 175 8.41 1.91 11.63
N THR A 176 9.25 2.34 12.58
CA THR A 176 9.28 1.80 13.94
C THR A 176 7.94 1.99 14.66
N ILE A 177 7.35 3.20 14.60
CA ILE A 177 6.05 3.49 15.20
C ILE A 177 4.98 2.57 14.63
N LEU A 178 4.94 2.41 13.31
CA LEU A 178 3.94 1.58 12.63
C LEU A 178 4.09 0.09 12.97
N LEU A 179 5.32 -0.41 13.08
CA LEU A 179 5.59 -1.79 13.48
C LEU A 179 5.20 -2.06 14.94
N LEU A 180 5.40 -1.08 15.83
CA LEU A 180 4.93 -1.18 17.22
C LEU A 180 3.40 -1.27 17.29
N GLU A 181 2.69 -0.48 16.49
CA GLU A 181 1.22 -0.55 16.44
C GLU A 181 0.73 -1.86 15.80
N LEU A 182 1.43 -2.35 14.78
CA LEU A 182 1.14 -3.66 14.17
C LEU A 182 1.32 -4.79 15.20
N ASP A 183 2.41 -4.78 15.96
CA ASP A 183 2.63 -5.74 17.03
C ASP A 183 1.54 -5.64 18.11
N ALA A 184 1.17 -4.44 18.52
CA ALA A 184 0.10 -4.20 19.48
C ALA A 184 -1.29 -4.66 18.98
N ALA A 185 -1.50 -4.72 17.66
CA ALA A 185 -2.73 -5.22 17.06
C ALA A 185 -2.79 -6.75 17.00
N ARG A 186 -1.67 -7.48 17.16
CA ARG A 186 -1.65 -8.95 17.12
C ARG A 186 -2.58 -9.54 18.17
N THR A 187 -3.36 -10.54 17.77
CA THR A 187 -4.33 -11.21 18.66
C THR A 187 -4.61 -12.63 18.19
N ASN A 188 -4.92 -13.50 19.15
CA ASN A 188 -5.48 -14.83 18.87
C ASN A 188 -7.02 -14.85 19.04
N ARG A 189 -7.64 -13.69 19.26
CA ARG A 189 -9.09 -13.60 19.41
C ARG A 189 -9.75 -13.67 18.03
N PRO A 190 -10.91 -14.34 17.93
CA PRO A 190 -11.70 -14.29 16.71
C PRO A 190 -12.16 -12.86 16.45
N GLU A 191 -12.36 -12.54 15.18
CA GLU A 191 -12.91 -11.26 14.75
C GLU A 191 -14.35 -11.07 15.29
N PRO A 192 -14.76 -9.83 15.64
CA PRO A 192 -16.15 -9.54 15.98
C PRO A 192 -17.12 -10.05 14.89
N SER A 193 -18.19 -10.75 15.26
CA SER A 193 -19.11 -11.40 14.31
C SER A 193 -19.70 -10.43 13.29
N LEU A 194 -20.15 -9.26 13.75
CA LEU A 194 -20.73 -8.25 12.86
C LEU A 194 -19.72 -7.77 11.80
N LEU A 195 -18.45 -7.58 12.19
CA LEU A 195 -17.41 -7.18 11.26
C LEU A 195 -17.07 -8.32 10.30
N SER A 196 -16.98 -9.56 10.79
CA SER A 196 -16.77 -10.73 9.95
C SER A 196 -17.89 -10.93 8.92
N GLU A 197 -19.16 -10.68 9.30
CA GLU A 197 -20.32 -10.73 8.39
C GLU A 197 -20.32 -9.62 7.35
N LEU A 198 -19.80 -8.44 7.71
CA LEU A 198 -19.67 -7.29 6.81
C LEU A 198 -18.48 -7.38 5.87
N SER A 199 -17.45 -8.12 6.26
CA SER A 199 -16.18 -8.13 5.55
C SER A 199 -16.20 -9.14 4.43
N GLU A 200 -15.84 -8.69 3.23
CA GLU A 200 -15.82 -9.51 2.03
C GLU A 200 -14.60 -9.12 1.21
N ASN A 201 -13.70 -10.06 0.94
CA ASN A 201 -12.55 -9.79 0.08
C ASN A 201 -13.01 -9.60 -1.36
N ARG A 202 -13.06 -8.35 -1.81
CA ARG A 202 -13.42 -7.99 -3.18
C ARG A 202 -12.17 -7.89 -4.03
N ALA A 203 -12.26 -8.36 -5.27
CA ALA A 203 -11.20 -8.17 -6.25
C ALA A 203 -10.95 -6.65 -6.47
N PRO A 204 -9.74 -6.25 -6.88
CA PRO A 204 -9.49 -4.87 -7.27
C PRO A 204 -10.48 -4.44 -8.35
N PRO A 205 -11.13 -3.27 -8.20
CA PRO A 205 -12.14 -2.83 -9.15
C PRO A 205 -11.48 -2.43 -10.46
N SER A 206 -12.27 -2.48 -11.55
CA SER A 206 -11.90 -1.78 -12.76
C SER A 206 -11.85 -0.26 -12.50
N ARG A 207 -11.13 0.48 -13.33
CA ARG A 207 -10.99 1.94 -13.13
C ARG A 207 -12.33 2.67 -13.17
N ASP A 208 -13.25 2.18 -13.99
CA ASP A 208 -14.56 2.81 -14.21
C ASP A 208 -15.57 2.38 -13.12
N ALA A 209 -15.43 1.18 -12.54
CA ALA A 209 -16.33 0.66 -11.52
C ALA A 209 -15.94 1.03 -10.07
N ALA A 210 -14.69 1.44 -9.82
CA ALA A 210 -14.18 1.68 -8.46
C ALA A 210 -15.07 2.58 -7.61
N TRP A 211 -15.63 3.62 -8.23
CA TRP A 211 -16.53 4.56 -7.56
C TRP A 211 -17.87 3.93 -7.18
N GLU A 212 -18.51 3.23 -8.13
CA GLU A 212 -19.80 2.57 -7.94
C GLU A 212 -19.69 1.47 -6.87
N GLU A 213 -18.64 0.64 -6.93
CA GLU A 213 -18.41 -0.39 -5.92
C GLU A 213 -18.24 0.18 -4.51
N GLY A 214 -17.54 1.31 -4.37
CA GLY A 214 -17.36 1.94 -3.06
C GLY A 214 -18.69 2.49 -2.51
N TYR A 215 -19.55 2.98 -3.39
CA TYR A 215 -20.88 3.46 -3.04
C TYR A 215 -21.80 2.33 -2.60
N GLU A 216 -21.86 1.26 -3.39
CA GLU A 216 -22.62 0.05 -3.07
C GLU A 216 -22.19 -0.51 -1.72
N LEU A 217 -20.88 -0.67 -1.51
CA LEU A 217 -20.32 -1.15 -0.25
C LEU A 217 -20.74 -0.26 0.93
N ALA A 218 -20.74 1.06 0.77
CA ALA A 218 -21.17 1.98 1.83
C ALA A 218 -22.66 1.85 2.14
N LEU A 219 -23.51 1.66 1.14
CA LEU A 219 -24.96 1.48 1.31
C LEU A 219 -25.27 0.13 2.00
N GLU A 220 -24.66 -0.96 1.52
CA GLU A 220 -24.78 -2.29 2.13
C GLU A 220 -24.34 -2.27 3.60
N THR A 221 -23.24 -1.57 3.90
CA THR A 221 -22.74 -1.42 5.26
C THR A 221 -23.73 -0.65 6.14
N HIS A 222 -24.33 0.45 5.64
CA HIS A 222 -25.38 1.19 6.36
C HIS A 222 -26.61 0.33 6.66
N GLU A 223 -27.04 -0.48 5.70
CA GLU A 223 -28.19 -1.37 5.86
C GLU A 223 -27.95 -2.42 6.93
N ARG A 224 -26.77 -3.07 6.89
CA ARG A 224 -26.40 -4.16 7.81
C ARG A 224 -26.11 -3.70 9.23
N ILE A 225 -25.52 -2.51 9.42
CA ILE A 225 -25.28 -1.95 10.76
C ILE A 225 -26.59 -1.49 11.43
N GLY A 226 -27.68 -1.37 10.65
CA GLY A 226 -28.98 -0.92 11.12
C GLY A 226 -28.99 0.59 11.35
N GLY A 227 -29.87 1.32 10.66
CA GLY A 227 -29.89 2.79 10.51
C GLY A 227 -29.92 3.67 11.78
N SER A 228 -29.76 3.11 12.99
CA SER A 228 -29.65 3.80 14.27
C SER A 228 -28.32 4.54 14.51
N VAL A 229 -27.40 4.57 13.53
CA VAL A 229 -26.07 5.19 13.70
C VAL A 229 -25.87 6.51 12.94
N ALA A 230 -26.92 6.96 12.23
CA ALA A 230 -26.99 8.31 11.73
C ALA A 230 -27.95 9.15 12.58
N SER A 231 -27.48 10.30 13.05
CA SER A 231 -28.38 11.35 13.50
C SER A 231 -29.11 11.95 12.29
N THR A 232 -30.03 12.89 12.52
CA THR A 232 -30.66 13.66 11.42
C THR A 232 -29.68 14.58 10.68
N ARG A 233 -28.41 14.67 11.10
CA ARG A 233 -27.42 15.62 10.55
C ARG A 233 -26.16 14.95 10.01
N SER A 234 -25.61 13.98 10.74
CA SER A 234 -24.33 13.35 10.42
C SER A 234 -24.27 11.91 10.92
N VAL A 235 -23.37 11.13 10.31
CA VAL A 235 -23.04 9.75 10.73
C VAL A 235 -22.08 9.76 11.92
N ASP A 236 -22.35 8.97 12.95
CA ASP A 236 -21.46 8.83 14.10
C ASP A 236 -20.41 7.75 13.84
N ILE A 237 -19.33 8.13 13.15
CA ILE A 237 -18.26 7.19 12.76
C ILE A 237 -17.58 6.54 13.97
N ASP A 238 -17.41 7.28 15.07
CA ASP A 238 -16.75 6.76 16.27
C ASP A 238 -17.59 5.65 16.92
N LYS A 239 -18.92 5.87 16.99
CA LYS A 239 -19.85 4.83 17.44
C LYS A 239 -19.85 3.61 16.51
N ILE A 240 -19.78 3.82 15.20
CA ILE A 240 -19.71 2.72 14.22
C ILE A 240 -18.45 1.89 14.42
N ILE A 241 -17.28 2.52 14.44
CA ILE A 241 -15.98 1.85 14.63
C ILE A 241 -16.00 1.00 15.91
N ASN A 242 -16.49 1.56 17.01
CA ASN A 242 -16.63 0.83 18.27
C ASN A 242 -17.63 -0.34 18.19
N THR A 243 -18.76 -0.15 17.50
CA THR A 243 -19.78 -1.20 17.31
C THR A 243 -19.24 -2.37 16.48
N LEU A 244 -18.41 -2.07 15.49
CA LEU A 244 -17.73 -3.08 14.67
C LEU A 244 -16.57 -3.77 15.41
N GLY A 245 -16.21 -3.30 16.61
CA GLY A 245 -15.05 -3.79 17.34
C GLY A 245 -13.72 -3.49 16.64
N VAL A 246 -13.68 -2.43 15.83
CA VAL A 246 -12.47 -1.91 15.20
C VAL A 246 -11.78 -0.98 16.19
N ASN A 247 -10.50 -1.21 16.46
CA ASN A 247 -9.72 -0.33 17.31
C ASN A 247 -9.37 0.96 16.56
N LEU A 248 -9.38 2.09 17.27
CA LEU A 248 -8.90 3.35 16.74
C LEU A 248 -7.63 3.77 17.50
N ARG A 249 -6.53 3.91 16.76
CA ARG A 249 -5.22 4.26 17.29
C ARG A 249 -4.76 5.57 16.66
N TYR A 250 -4.17 6.43 17.47
CA TYR A 250 -3.63 7.70 16.97
C TYR A 250 -2.14 7.74 17.21
N VAL A 251 -1.39 8.06 16.15
CA VAL A 251 0.07 8.10 16.16
C VAL A 251 0.58 9.41 15.58
N SER A 252 1.86 9.70 15.86
CA SER A 252 2.55 10.88 15.35
C SER A 252 3.67 10.44 14.41
N VAL A 253 3.30 10.22 13.14
CA VAL A 253 4.24 9.84 12.07
C VAL A 253 4.64 11.11 11.32
N LYS A 254 5.95 11.32 11.09
CA LYS A 254 6.50 12.55 10.52
C LYS A 254 6.04 12.76 9.06
N ASP A 255 5.93 11.68 8.29
CA ASP A 255 5.39 11.75 6.93
C ASP A 255 3.92 12.25 6.95
N GLN A 256 3.73 13.53 6.60
CA GLN A 256 2.41 14.16 6.56
C GLN A 256 1.55 13.70 5.37
N SER A 257 2.14 12.99 4.40
CA SER A 257 1.40 12.37 3.31
C SER A 257 0.59 11.20 3.84
N LEU A 258 1.16 10.38 4.75
CA LEU A 258 0.48 9.25 5.37
C LEU A 258 -0.66 9.74 6.27
N ARG A 259 -1.90 9.47 5.88
CA ARG A 259 -3.09 9.88 6.64
C ARG A 259 -3.52 8.84 7.66
N GLY A 260 -3.52 7.57 7.26
CA GLY A 260 -3.95 6.47 8.09
C GLY A 260 -3.43 5.15 7.55
N VAL A 261 -3.63 4.11 8.35
CA VAL A 261 -3.31 2.72 8.04
C VAL A 261 -4.42 1.83 8.56
N ALA A 262 -4.88 0.90 7.72
CA ALA A 262 -5.82 -0.15 8.08
C ALA A 262 -5.07 -1.46 8.36
N ILE A 263 -5.33 -2.08 9.51
CA ILE A 263 -4.83 -3.41 9.90
C ILE A 263 -6.05 -4.31 10.11
N ALA A 264 -6.13 -5.46 9.44
CA ALA A 264 -7.27 -6.39 9.50
C ALA A 264 -7.01 -7.75 8.82
N GLY A 265 -7.04 -8.85 9.56
CA GLY A 265 -6.93 -10.18 8.97
C GLY A 265 -6.53 -11.22 10.01
N PRO A 266 -6.25 -12.46 9.59
CA PRO A 266 -5.93 -13.55 10.51
C PRO A 266 -4.79 -13.17 11.46
N GLY A 267 -5.02 -13.32 12.76
CA GLY A 267 -4.02 -13.01 13.80
C GLY A 267 -3.94 -11.53 14.22
N PHE A 268 -4.83 -10.67 13.72
CA PHE A 268 -4.86 -9.24 14.07
C PHE A 268 -6.24 -8.77 14.52
N THR A 269 -6.25 -7.87 15.49
CA THR A 269 -7.45 -7.11 15.85
C THR A 269 -7.61 -6.01 14.80
N PRO A 270 -8.76 -5.93 14.12
CA PRO A 270 -9.03 -4.87 13.16
C PRO A 270 -8.79 -3.50 13.77
N THR A 271 -7.91 -2.70 13.16
CA THR A 271 -7.39 -1.47 13.73
C THR A 271 -7.24 -0.42 12.63
N VAL A 272 -7.79 0.77 12.88
CA VAL A 272 -7.50 1.99 12.12
C VAL A 272 -6.46 2.79 12.88
N ILE A 273 -5.30 3.00 12.27
CA ILE A 273 -4.28 3.92 12.74
C ILE A 273 -4.46 5.25 12.03
N VAL A 274 -4.50 6.34 12.79
CA VAL A 274 -4.61 7.70 12.28
C VAL A 274 -3.32 8.45 12.56
N ASN A 275 -2.70 9.02 11.53
CA ASN A 275 -1.57 9.93 11.70
C ASN A 275 -2.07 11.34 12.09
N GLN A 276 -1.83 11.76 13.33
CA GLN A 276 -2.23 13.07 13.85
C GLN A 276 -1.50 14.23 13.16
N PHE A 277 -0.31 14.00 12.61
CA PHE A 277 0.48 15.05 11.95
C PHE A 277 0.09 15.27 10.49
N ALA A 278 -0.67 14.35 9.89
CA ALA A 278 -1.16 14.49 8.54
C ALA A 278 -2.01 15.76 8.40
N LYS A 279 -1.74 16.56 7.36
CA LYS A 279 -2.40 17.87 7.14
C LYS A 279 -3.93 17.78 7.20
N TRP A 280 -4.49 16.71 6.64
CA TRP A 280 -5.94 16.50 6.54
C TRP A 280 -6.58 16.11 7.88
N ASN A 281 -5.85 15.45 8.77
CA ASN A 281 -6.37 14.99 10.07
C ASN A 281 -6.39 16.09 11.14
N LYS A 282 -5.85 17.29 10.85
CA LYS A 282 -5.91 18.46 11.75
C LYS A 282 -7.33 19.00 11.95
N THR A 283 -8.28 18.60 11.11
CA THR A 283 -9.68 19.01 11.21
C THR A 283 -10.56 17.80 11.52
N LYS A 284 -11.64 18.00 12.27
CA LYS A 284 -12.60 16.92 12.58
C LYS A 284 -13.15 16.27 11.30
N GLN A 285 -13.42 17.08 10.28
CA GLN A 285 -13.97 16.60 9.01
C GLN A 285 -12.99 15.69 8.25
N GLY A 286 -11.72 16.10 8.16
CA GLY A 286 -10.71 15.29 7.49
C GLY A 286 -10.37 14.02 8.28
N LEU A 287 -10.32 14.11 9.62
CA LEU A 287 -10.17 12.94 10.49
C LEU A 287 -11.28 11.91 10.26
N ARG A 288 -12.55 12.34 10.26
CA ARG A 288 -13.71 11.46 10.01
C ARG A 288 -13.61 10.78 8.64
N PHE A 289 -13.18 11.52 7.63
CA PHE A 289 -13.00 10.99 6.28
C PHE A 289 -11.89 9.94 6.23
N THR A 290 -10.74 10.20 6.85
CA THR A 290 -9.64 9.23 6.97
C THR A 290 -10.13 7.95 7.66
N ILE A 291 -10.84 8.06 8.79
CA ILE A 291 -11.35 6.88 9.50
C ILE A 291 -12.31 6.07 8.62
N ALA A 292 -13.23 6.73 7.91
CA ALA A 292 -14.16 6.03 7.01
C ALA A 292 -13.45 5.39 5.80
N HIS A 293 -12.38 6.03 5.31
CA HIS A 293 -11.54 5.49 4.23
C HIS A 293 -10.80 4.23 4.69
N GLU A 294 -10.12 4.27 5.84
CA GLU A 294 -9.45 3.08 6.39
C GLU A 294 -10.45 1.98 6.77
N LEU A 295 -11.67 2.33 7.17
CA LEU A 295 -12.73 1.35 7.39
C LEU A 295 -13.12 0.62 6.09
N ALA A 296 -13.16 1.31 4.94
CA ALA A 296 -13.42 0.67 3.65
C ALA A 296 -12.41 -0.46 3.39
N HIS A 297 -11.14 -0.16 3.63
CA HIS A 297 -10.03 -1.09 3.49
C HIS A 297 -10.16 -2.32 4.41
N ILE A 298 -10.55 -2.11 5.67
CA ILE A 298 -10.86 -3.20 6.60
C ILE A 298 -12.01 -4.06 6.08
N LEU A 299 -13.03 -3.48 5.45
CA LEU A 299 -14.22 -4.21 5.03
C LEU A 299 -14.00 -4.99 3.72
N SER A 300 -13.37 -4.40 2.71
CA SER A 300 -13.40 -4.97 1.35
C SER A 300 -12.06 -5.43 0.79
N ASP A 301 -10.94 -5.05 1.40
CA ASP A 301 -9.65 -5.06 0.70
C ASP A 301 -8.57 -5.89 1.40
N ARG A 302 -8.94 -6.72 2.37
CA ARG A 302 -7.98 -7.48 3.20
C ARG A 302 -7.09 -8.40 2.37
N GLY A 303 -7.64 -9.00 1.31
CA GLY A 303 -6.90 -9.86 0.37
C GLY A 303 -5.97 -9.10 -0.59
N SER A 304 -6.01 -7.77 -0.59
CA SER A 304 -5.13 -6.91 -1.39
C SER A 304 -4.08 -6.18 -0.53
N ALA A 305 -4.10 -6.42 0.78
CA ALA A 305 -3.21 -5.74 1.71
C ALA A 305 -1.75 -6.14 1.47
N ARG A 306 -0.86 -5.14 1.55
CA ARG A 306 0.56 -5.32 1.27
C ARG A 306 1.38 -5.27 2.56
N THR A 307 2.45 -6.03 2.60
CA THR A 307 3.33 -6.11 3.76
C THR A 307 4.14 -4.81 3.94
N ILE A 308 4.20 -4.28 5.17
CA ILE A 308 4.91 -3.02 5.54
C ILE A 308 6.39 -3.03 5.15
N THR A 309 7.04 -4.19 5.15
CA THR A 309 8.48 -4.34 4.91
C THR A 309 8.90 -4.26 3.43
N HIS A 310 7.96 -4.02 2.50
CA HIS A 310 8.17 -4.14 1.06
C HIS A 310 7.92 -2.82 0.30
N SER A 311 8.69 -1.77 0.63
CA SER A 311 8.53 -0.44 0.05
C SER A 311 9.35 -0.23 -1.23
N SER A 312 8.80 -0.59 -2.40
CA SER A 312 9.32 -0.11 -3.70
C SER A 312 8.25 0.16 -4.77
N THR A 313 6.97 -0.08 -4.48
CA THR A 313 5.85 0.16 -5.42
C THR A 313 4.66 0.79 -4.67
N PRO A 314 3.64 1.31 -5.40
CA PRO A 314 2.49 1.89 -4.73
C PRO A 314 1.82 0.92 -3.75
N TRP A 315 1.58 1.33 -2.51
CA TRP A 315 1.17 0.42 -1.42
C TRP A 315 -0.25 -0.11 -1.59
N ALA A 316 -1.09 0.60 -2.37
CA ALA A 316 -2.37 0.12 -2.88
C ALA A 316 -2.55 0.50 -4.36
N PRO A 317 -3.20 -0.35 -5.18
CA PRO A 317 -3.63 0.02 -6.53
C PRO A 317 -4.52 1.27 -6.52
N GLU A 318 -4.36 2.15 -7.52
CA GLU A 318 -5.15 3.39 -7.64
C GLU A 318 -6.66 3.12 -7.60
N THR A 319 -7.12 1.99 -8.14
CA THR A 319 -8.54 1.64 -8.17
C THR A 319 -9.08 1.27 -6.78
N ILE A 320 -8.27 0.64 -5.92
CA ILE A 320 -8.61 0.36 -4.52
C ILE A 320 -8.75 1.67 -3.73
N GLU A 321 -7.80 2.59 -3.89
CA GLU A 321 -7.84 3.92 -3.29
C GLU A 321 -9.08 4.73 -3.72
N ARG A 322 -9.44 4.65 -5.01
CA ARG A 322 -10.66 5.29 -5.54
C ARG A 322 -11.92 4.71 -4.90
N ARG A 323 -11.98 3.38 -4.75
CA ARG A 323 -13.08 2.69 -4.05
C ARG A 323 -13.20 3.12 -2.60
N ALA A 324 -12.11 3.16 -1.85
CA ALA A 324 -12.11 3.60 -0.45
C ALA A 324 -12.54 5.07 -0.29
N ASN A 325 -12.11 5.95 -1.20
CA ASN A 325 -12.57 7.34 -1.22
C ASN A 325 -14.07 7.47 -1.52
N ALA A 326 -14.58 6.68 -2.47
CA ALA A 326 -15.99 6.63 -2.80
C ALA A 326 -16.83 6.10 -1.63
N PHE A 327 -16.37 5.00 -1.00
CA PHE A 327 -16.95 4.48 0.23
C PHE A 327 -17.02 5.55 1.31
N ALA A 328 -15.90 6.21 1.64
CA ALA A 328 -15.87 7.22 2.70
C ALA A 328 -16.86 8.38 2.41
N ALA A 329 -16.98 8.79 1.14
CA ALA A 329 -17.91 9.84 0.74
C ALA A 329 -19.37 9.41 0.94
N MET A 330 -19.80 8.29 0.35
CA MET A 330 -21.18 7.79 0.49
C MET A 330 -21.50 7.38 1.93
N PHE A 331 -20.53 6.80 2.64
CA PHE A 331 -20.71 6.34 4.00
C PHE A 331 -20.95 7.51 4.96
N LEU A 332 -20.20 8.61 4.84
CA LEU A 332 -20.39 9.78 5.69
C LEU A 332 -21.53 10.70 5.22
N MET A 333 -21.84 10.68 3.92
CA MET A 333 -22.83 11.54 3.29
C MET A 333 -23.86 10.71 2.49
N PRO A 334 -24.61 9.79 3.12
CA PRO A 334 -25.61 9.00 2.40
C PRO A 334 -26.71 9.92 1.83
N TYR A 335 -27.36 9.50 0.75
CA TYR A 335 -28.39 10.29 0.02
C TYR A 335 -29.36 11.03 0.95
N ARG A 336 -29.91 10.33 1.94
CA ARG A 336 -30.86 10.90 2.92
C ARG A 336 -30.31 12.12 3.66
N LEU A 337 -29.03 12.11 4.03
CA LEU A 337 -28.41 13.21 4.77
C LEU A 337 -28.06 14.37 3.84
N VAL A 338 -27.62 14.07 2.61
CA VAL A 338 -27.38 15.09 1.60
C VAL A 338 -28.68 15.82 1.25
N ASP A 339 -29.75 15.08 0.97
CA ASP A 339 -31.05 15.65 0.63
C ASP A 339 -31.62 16.48 1.80
N ALA A 340 -31.52 15.98 3.02
CA ALA A 340 -31.89 16.75 4.22
C ALA A 340 -31.04 18.02 4.41
N ALA A 341 -29.76 17.98 4.05
CA ALA A 341 -28.89 19.15 4.12
C ALA A 341 -29.22 20.19 3.05
N LEU A 342 -29.45 19.76 1.81
CA LEU A 342 -29.84 20.62 0.70
C LEU A 342 -31.24 21.22 0.90
N HIS A 343 -32.18 20.46 1.48
CA HIS A 343 -33.50 20.99 1.81
C HIS A 343 -33.43 22.17 2.79
N VAL A 344 -32.52 22.10 3.78
CA VAL A 344 -32.34 23.16 4.78
C VAL A 344 -31.52 24.33 4.24
N VAL A 345 -30.48 24.07 3.46
CA VAL A 345 -29.55 25.12 2.98
C VAL A 345 -30.03 25.80 1.69
N GLY A 346 -30.80 25.08 0.89
CA GLY A 346 -31.12 25.43 -0.50
C GLY A 346 -30.06 24.92 -1.49
N PRO A 347 -30.27 25.19 -2.80
CA PRO A 347 -29.36 24.77 -3.86
C PRO A 347 -27.97 25.41 -3.73
N ILE A 348 -26.93 24.71 -4.18
CA ILE A 348 -25.55 25.20 -4.15
C ILE A 348 -25.36 26.27 -5.23
N LYS A 349 -25.18 27.52 -4.81
CA LYS A 349 -24.98 28.67 -5.72
C LYS A 349 -23.58 29.27 -5.63
N ASP A 350 -22.93 29.09 -4.48
CA ASP A 350 -21.69 29.76 -4.08
C ASP A 350 -20.93 28.92 -3.05
N VAL A 351 -19.70 29.33 -2.73
CA VAL A 351 -18.87 28.67 -1.69
C VAL A 351 -19.53 28.70 -0.31
N ASP A 352 -20.36 29.70 -0.01
CA ASP A 352 -21.04 29.82 1.29
C ASP A 352 -22.12 28.76 1.47
N SER A 353 -22.95 28.53 0.47
CA SER A 353 -23.96 27.45 0.45
C SER A 353 -23.28 26.08 0.53
N LEU A 354 -22.19 25.85 -0.21
CA LEU A 354 -21.38 24.63 -0.07
C LEU A 354 -20.82 24.48 1.35
N THR A 355 -20.30 25.56 1.94
CA THR A 355 -19.76 25.55 3.31
C THR A 355 -20.84 25.22 4.34
N ARG A 356 -22.06 25.74 4.18
CA ARG A 356 -23.19 25.42 5.06
C ARG A 356 -23.61 23.95 4.95
N VAL A 357 -23.65 23.37 3.75
CA VAL A 357 -23.91 21.94 3.55
C VAL A 357 -22.80 21.10 4.17
N ALA A 358 -21.54 21.42 3.88
CA ALA A 358 -20.38 20.70 4.41
C ALA A 358 -20.34 20.71 5.94
N ARG A 359 -20.64 21.85 6.57
CA ARG A 359 -20.75 21.97 8.03
C ARG A 359 -21.87 21.08 8.59
N ARG A 360 -22.99 20.96 7.89
CA ARG A 360 -24.13 20.14 8.35
C ARG A 360 -23.84 18.65 8.27
N LEU A 361 -23.12 18.22 7.23
CA LEU A 361 -22.69 16.83 7.04
C LEU A 361 -21.42 16.46 7.85
N GLU A 362 -20.76 17.45 8.45
CA GLU A 362 -19.47 17.30 9.14
C GLU A 362 -18.36 16.72 8.23
N CYS A 363 -18.33 17.15 6.98
CA CYS A 363 -17.36 16.73 5.95
C CYS A 363 -16.64 17.94 5.34
N GLY A 364 -15.49 17.70 4.69
CA GLY A 364 -14.72 18.75 4.04
C GLY A 364 -15.41 19.28 2.77
N LYS A 365 -15.25 20.57 2.47
CA LYS A 365 -15.88 21.23 1.30
C LYS A 365 -15.58 20.50 -0.01
N SER A 366 -14.32 20.12 -0.23
CA SER A 366 -13.91 19.41 -1.44
C SER A 366 -14.57 18.03 -1.54
N ALA A 367 -14.62 17.25 -0.45
CA ALA A 367 -15.27 15.95 -0.44
C ALA A 367 -16.77 16.06 -0.73
N VAL A 368 -17.44 17.06 -0.13
CA VAL A 368 -18.87 17.34 -0.37
C VAL A 368 -19.11 17.75 -1.82
N LEU A 369 -18.25 18.61 -2.38
CA LEU A 369 -18.40 19.07 -3.76
C LEU A 369 -18.28 17.92 -4.78
N GLU A 370 -17.24 17.09 -4.64
CA GLU A 370 -17.03 15.89 -5.48
C GLU A 370 -18.21 14.91 -5.32
N HIS A 371 -18.62 14.65 -4.07
CA HIS A 371 -19.74 13.77 -3.77
C HIS A 371 -21.04 14.25 -4.44
N LEU A 372 -21.40 15.53 -4.26
CA LEU A 372 -22.61 16.12 -4.85
C LEU A 372 -22.65 16.01 -6.37
N GLN A 373 -21.52 16.20 -7.04
CA GLN A 373 -21.42 16.06 -8.49
C GLN A 373 -21.60 14.60 -8.91
N ASN A 374 -21.06 13.66 -8.15
CA ASN A 374 -21.15 12.24 -8.48
C ASN A 374 -22.50 11.59 -8.13
N ILE A 375 -23.36 12.26 -7.35
CA ILE A 375 -24.77 11.85 -7.12
C ILE A 375 -25.77 12.77 -7.84
N ASP A 376 -25.31 13.49 -8.87
CA ASP A 376 -26.10 14.36 -9.73
C ASP A 376 -26.94 15.41 -8.99
N ARG A 377 -26.47 15.88 -7.82
CA ARG A 377 -27.10 16.97 -7.07
C ARG A 377 -26.64 18.35 -7.53
N ILE A 378 -25.53 18.39 -8.27
CA ILE A 378 -25.06 19.58 -9.00
C ILE A 378 -24.57 19.14 -10.37
N ASP A 379 -24.71 20.02 -11.36
CA ASP A 379 -24.16 19.77 -12.70
C ASP A 379 -22.65 20.07 -12.76
N ARG A 380 -22.03 19.66 -13.88
CA ARG A 380 -20.60 19.89 -14.14
C ARG A 380 -20.22 21.38 -14.17
N THR A 381 -21.11 22.25 -14.62
CA THR A 381 -20.85 23.70 -14.71
C THR A 381 -20.68 24.30 -13.31
N ILE A 382 -21.61 23.99 -12.40
CA ILE A 382 -21.55 24.40 -10.99
C ILE A 382 -20.30 23.81 -10.34
N PHE A 383 -20.03 22.53 -10.58
CA PHE A 383 -18.86 21.85 -10.02
C PHE A 383 -17.55 22.54 -10.39
N PHE A 384 -17.28 22.77 -11.68
CA PHE A 384 -16.03 23.40 -12.13
C PHE A 384 -15.89 24.83 -11.62
N ARG A 385 -16.98 25.61 -11.60
CA ARG A 385 -17.00 26.96 -11.02
C ARG A 385 -16.62 26.92 -9.54
N MET A 386 -17.27 26.08 -8.74
CA MET A 386 -17.00 25.95 -7.30
C MET A 386 -15.57 25.47 -7.03
N LYS A 387 -15.07 24.53 -7.85
CA LYS A 387 -13.70 24.01 -7.74
C LYS A 387 -12.66 25.11 -7.99
N ALA A 388 -12.91 25.97 -8.99
CA ALA A 388 -12.08 27.14 -9.25
C ALA A 388 -12.12 28.17 -8.11
N GLU A 389 -13.29 28.41 -7.51
CA GLU A 389 -13.43 29.33 -6.37
C GLU A 389 -12.73 28.79 -5.11
N LEU A 390 -12.81 27.49 -4.82
CA LEU A 390 -12.12 26.85 -3.69
C LEU A 390 -10.59 26.83 -3.83
N ALA A 391 -10.07 26.89 -5.06
CA ALA A 391 -8.65 26.93 -5.34
C ALA A 391 -8.03 28.33 -5.18
N ARG A 392 -8.86 29.37 -5.01
CA ARG A 392 -8.37 30.72 -4.74
C ARG A 392 -7.83 30.77 -3.29
N PRO A 393 -6.63 31.36 -3.10
CA PRO A 393 -5.95 31.37 -1.80
C PRO A 393 -6.71 32.13 -0.71
#